data_AF-A0A7J8X730-F1
#
_entry.id   AF-A0A7J8X730-F1
#
_cell.length_a   1.000
_cell.length_b   1.000
_cell.length_c   1.000
_cell.angle_alpha   90.00
_cell.angle_beta   90.00
_cell.angle_gamma   90.00
#
_symmetry.space_group_name_H-M   'P 1'
#
loop_
_entity.id
_entity.type
_entity.pdbx_description
1 polymer ?
#
loop_
_entity_poly.entity_id
_entity_poly.type
_entity_poly.pdbx_seq_one_letter_code
_entity_poly.pdbx_strand_id
1 'polypeptide(L)'
;MMKERFAKLLLGEDMSGGGKGVCTALAISNAITNLSAKWVLFVVTAATVFGELWRLEPLAPQKKEMWKREMEWLLCVSDSIVELVPSIQEFPGGGTYEVMVTRPRLDLYMNLPALKKLDAILITMLDGFSETEFWYVDRGIVVGDGGDCGAYSSSVSGGRPSIRQEEKWWLPCPKVPPNGLSEDARKKLQQCRDSTNQVLKAAMAINSSVLAEMEIPTAYLETLPK
;
A
#
# COMPACT_ATOMS: atom_id res chain seq x y z
N MET A 1 5.66 5.86 20.18
CA MET A 1 5.30 5.78 18.75
C MET A 1 6.52 6.04 17.86
N MET A 2 6.92 7.28 17.56
CA MET A 2 8.05 7.55 16.64
C MET A 2 9.40 6.93 17.09
N LYS A 3 9.84 7.19 18.33
CA LYS A 3 11.11 6.65 18.86
C LYS A 3 11.20 5.13 18.79
N GLU A 4 10.10 4.45 19.10
CA GLU A 4 10.01 2.99 19.08
C GLU A 4 10.14 2.44 17.65
N ARG A 5 9.54 3.12 16.65
CA ARG A 5 9.65 2.76 15.24
C ARG A 5 11.11 2.86 14.77
N PHE A 6 11.75 4.00 15.00
CA PHE A 6 13.15 4.17 14.59
C PHE A 6 14.09 3.24 15.36
N ALA A 7 13.85 2.98 16.65
CA ALA A 7 14.63 2.00 17.39
C ALA A 7 14.52 0.59 16.76
N LYS A 8 13.32 0.17 16.36
CA LYS A 8 13.12 -1.12 15.66
C LYS A 8 13.81 -1.17 14.30
N LEU A 9 13.82 -0.06 13.55
CA LEU A 9 14.55 0.04 12.28
C LEU A 9 16.07 -0.05 12.48
N LEU A 10 16.60 0.62 13.51
CA LEU A 10 18.02 0.60 13.86
C LEU A 10 18.51 -0.78 14.33
N LEU A 11 17.62 -1.56 14.95
CA LEU A 11 17.91 -2.95 15.34
C LEU A 11 17.90 -3.92 14.16
N GLY A 12 17.45 -3.50 12.97
CA GLY A 12 17.43 -4.35 11.77
C GLY A 12 16.60 -5.63 11.97
N GLU A 13 15.46 -5.53 12.66
CA GLU A 13 14.59 -6.67 13.02
C GLU A 13 15.17 -7.65 14.06
N ASP A 14 16.43 -7.47 14.49
CA ASP A 14 17.05 -8.24 15.58
C ASP A 14 16.75 -7.62 16.95
N MET A 15 15.65 -8.07 17.56
CA MET A 15 15.20 -7.58 18.87
C MET A 15 16.10 -8.05 20.04
N SER A 16 17.11 -8.89 19.80
CA SER A 16 18.09 -9.30 20.82
C SER A 16 19.19 -8.27 21.07
N GLY A 17 19.36 -7.32 20.14
CA GLY A 17 20.44 -6.34 20.18
C GLY A 17 21.81 -6.88 19.73
N GLY A 18 21.87 -8.10 19.20
CA GLY A 18 23.11 -8.78 18.79
C GLY A 18 23.70 -8.32 17.46
N GLY A 19 23.04 -7.38 16.75
CA GLY A 19 23.52 -6.84 15.47
C GLY A 19 23.51 -7.86 14.32
N LYS A 20 22.79 -8.97 14.47
CA LYS A 20 22.65 -10.01 13.43
C LYS A 20 21.41 -9.79 12.55
N GLY A 21 20.90 -8.56 12.55
CA GLY A 21 19.73 -8.15 11.81
C GLY A 21 19.99 -7.92 10.33
N VAL A 22 18.95 -7.47 9.64
CA VAL A 22 18.99 -7.05 8.24
C VAL A 22 19.55 -5.64 8.10
N CYS A 23 19.99 -5.28 6.89
CA CYS A 23 20.41 -3.91 6.60
C CYS A 23 19.25 -2.91 6.74
N THR A 24 19.56 -1.64 7.03
CA THR A 24 18.54 -0.59 7.22
C THR A 24 17.63 -0.42 6.01
N ALA A 25 18.17 -0.57 4.78
CA ALA A 25 17.37 -0.50 3.56
C ALA A 25 16.29 -1.61 3.51
N LEU A 26 16.66 -2.84 3.88
CA LEU A 26 15.72 -3.97 3.96
C LEU A 26 14.75 -3.78 5.13
N ALA A 27 15.21 -3.31 6.29
CA ALA A 27 14.33 -3.02 7.43
C ALA A 27 13.28 -1.95 7.09
N ILE A 28 13.64 -0.91 6.34
CA ILE A 28 12.70 0.12 5.86
C ILE A 28 11.75 -0.46 4.82
N SER A 29 12.25 -1.22 3.84
CA SER A 29 11.43 -1.90 2.84
C SER A 29 10.38 -2.82 3.48
N ASN A 30 10.82 -3.64 4.44
CA ASN A 30 9.96 -4.49 5.24
C ASN A 30 9.01 -3.64 6.08
N ALA A 31 9.44 -2.53 6.67
CA ALA A 31 8.56 -1.67 7.46
C ALA A 31 7.48 -0.98 6.62
N ILE A 32 7.75 -0.58 5.37
CA ILE A 32 6.78 -0.02 4.42
C ILE A 32 5.82 -1.11 3.96
N THR A 33 6.36 -2.26 3.52
CA THR A 33 5.55 -3.41 3.09
C THR A 33 4.66 -3.87 4.23
N ASN A 34 5.23 -3.96 5.43
CA ASN A 34 4.47 -4.18 6.64
C ASN A 34 3.49 -3.03 6.85
N LEU A 35 3.80 -1.74 6.87
CA LEU A 35 2.76 -0.71 7.05
C LEU A 35 1.57 -0.85 6.07
N SER A 36 1.83 -1.30 4.84
CA SER A 36 0.78 -1.64 3.87
C SER A 36 0.04 -2.97 4.16
N ALA A 37 0.74 -3.99 4.69
CA ALA A 37 0.26 -5.37 4.91
C ALA A 37 -0.05 -5.72 6.38
N LYS A 38 0.83 -5.34 7.32
CA LYS A 38 0.71 -5.26 8.80
C LYS A 38 -0.65 -4.64 9.12
N TRP A 39 -1.67 -5.45 9.33
CA TRP A 39 -1.62 -6.65 10.15
C TRP A 39 -1.69 -7.99 9.42
N VAL A 40 -0.55 -8.44 8.91
CA VAL A 40 -0.28 -9.88 8.84
C VAL A 40 0.79 -10.13 9.90
N LEU A 41 0.47 -10.99 10.86
CA LEU A 41 1.33 -11.44 11.99
C LEU A 41 1.23 -10.66 13.32
N PHE A 42 0.02 -10.38 13.81
CA PHE A 42 -0.32 -10.61 15.23
C PHE A 42 -1.85 -10.59 15.39
N VAL A 43 -2.41 -11.73 15.79
CA VAL A 43 -3.79 -11.92 16.28
C VAL A 43 -4.92 -11.79 15.24
N VAL A 44 -5.87 -12.72 15.38
CA VAL A 44 -7.14 -12.88 14.66
C VAL A 44 -8.10 -11.72 14.93
N THR A 45 -7.66 -10.49 14.72
CA THR A 45 -8.53 -9.30 14.77
C THR A 45 -8.20 -8.39 13.60
N ALA A 46 -9.10 -8.46 12.62
CA ALA A 46 -9.52 -7.41 11.72
C ALA A 46 -9.00 -5.99 12.03
N ALA A 47 -7.77 -5.70 11.62
CA ALA A 47 -7.36 -4.35 11.30
C ALA A 47 -6.26 -4.49 10.26
N THR A 48 -6.38 -4.00 9.04
CA THR A 48 -5.21 -3.74 8.18
C THR A 48 -5.51 -2.40 7.50
N VAL A 49 -4.49 -1.65 7.08
CA VAL A 49 -4.77 -0.37 6.42
C VAL A 49 -5.42 -0.61 5.06
N PHE A 50 -4.92 -1.60 4.30
CA PHE A 50 -5.49 -2.00 3.00
C PHE A 50 -5.89 -3.48 2.87
N GLY A 51 -5.40 -4.39 3.71
CA GLY A 51 -5.80 -5.82 3.69
C GLY A 51 -7.26 -6.09 4.15
N GLU A 52 -8.00 -5.04 4.51
CA GLU A 52 -9.41 -5.01 4.90
C GLU A 52 -10.25 -4.19 3.93
N LEU A 53 -9.66 -3.70 2.85
CA LEU A 53 -10.41 -3.15 1.71
C LEU A 53 -11.03 -4.29 0.90
N TRP A 54 -11.77 -5.13 1.60
CA TRP A 54 -12.68 -6.10 1.02
C TRP A 54 -13.95 -5.44 0.50
N ARG A 55 -14.16 -4.17 0.90
CA ARG A 55 -15.30 -3.35 0.55
C ARG A 55 -14.82 -2.07 -0.11
N LEU A 56 -15.54 -1.64 -1.14
CA LEU A 56 -15.40 -0.30 -1.71
C LEU A 56 -16.14 0.67 -0.81
N GLU A 57 -15.43 1.20 0.17
CA GLU A 57 -15.93 2.19 1.12
C GLU A 57 -14.81 3.17 1.51
N PRO A 58 -15.15 4.39 1.98
CA PRO A 58 -14.16 5.35 2.42
C PRO A 58 -13.34 4.80 3.59
N LEU A 59 -12.03 5.03 3.57
CA LEU A 59 -11.17 4.67 4.70
C LEU A 59 -11.59 5.48 5.94
N ALA A 60 -11.64 4.81 7.09
CA ALA A 60 -11.90 5.47 8.37
C ALA A 60 -10.88 6.61 8.58
N PRO A 61 -11.29 7.80 9.07
CA PRO A 61 -10.41 8.97 9.19
C PRO A 61 -9.17 8.67 10.04
N GLN A 62 -9.33 7.90 11.11
CA GLN A 62 -8.22 7.44 11.96
C GLN A 62 -7.19 6.59 11.20
N LYS A 63 -7.65 5.69 10.30
CA LYS A 63 -6.76 4.86 9.47
C LYS A 63 -6.01 5.71 8.45
N LYS A 64 -6.66 6.72 7.85
CA LYS A 64 -6.00 7.67 6.93
C LYS A 64 -4.91 8.50 7.61
N GLU A 65 -5.21 9.04 8.78
CA GLU A 65 -4.24 9.83 9.55
C GLU A 65 -3.06 8.97 9.99
N MET A 66 -3.33 7.74 10.44
CA MET A 66 -2.29 6.78 10.79
C MET A 66 -1.40 6.46 9.57
N TRP A 67 -2.01 6.19 8.41
CA TRP A 67 -1.29 5.93 7.16
C TRP A 67 -0.36 7.09 6.79
N LYS A 68 -0.91 8.31 6.70
CA LYS A 68 -0.13 9.51 6.36
C LYS A 68 1.04 9.72 7.30
N ARG A 69 0.80 9.64 8.61
CA ARG A 69 1.83 9.88 9.64
C ARG A 69 2.94 8.82 9.62
N GLU A 70 2.57 7.55 9.56
CA GLU A 70 3.56 6.46 9.58
C GLU A 70 4.36 6.40 8.28
N MET A 71 3.72 6.68 7.14
CA MET A 71 4.41 6.76 5.84
C MET A 71 5.37 7.96 5.81
N GLU A 72 4.98 9.12 6.36
CA GLU A 72 5.87 10.28 6.52
C GLU A 72 7.13 9.94 7.33
N TRP A 73 6.99 9.19 8.42
CA TRP A 73 8.15 8.76 9.24
C TRP A 73 9.07 7.80 8.50
N LEU A 74 8.52 6.87 7.70
CA LEU A 74 9.35 5.93 6.93
C LEU A 74 10.05 6.62 5.75
N LEU A 75 9.40 7.63 5.17
CA LEU A 75 9.93 8.37 4.03
C LEU A 75 10.91 9.48 4.44
N CYS A 76 10.97 9.92 5.70
CA CYS A 76 11.84 11.03 6.10
C CYS A 76 13.34 10.79 5.81
N VAL A 77 13.75 9.52 5.68
CA VAL A 77 15.12 9.16 5.29
C VAL A 77 15.47 9.70 3.90
N SER A 78 14.51 9.79 2.98
CA SER A 78 14.77 10.25 1.60
C SER A 78 15.23 11.69 1.54
N ASP A 79 14.80 12.51 2.50
CA ASP A 79 15.16 13.93 2.56
C ASP A 79 16.63 14.13 2.93
N SER A 80 17.24 13.10 3.55
CA SER A 80 18.67 13.08 3.89
C SER A 80 19.55 12.43 2.82
N ILE A 81 18.96 11.83 1.76
CA ILE A 81 19.70 11.20 0.67
C ILE A 81 20.01 12.26 -0.39
N VAL A 82 21.25 12.74 -0.37
CA VAL A 82 21.71 13.85 -1.23
C VAL A 82 22.97 13.48 -2.01
N GLU A 83 23.07 14.06 -3.20
CA GLU A 83 24.27 14.15 -4.01
C GLU A 83 24.98 15.48 -3.73
N LEU A 84 26.30 15.44 -3.61
CA LEU A 84 27.14 16.63 -3.47
C LEU A 84 27.56 17.10 -4.86
N VAL A 85 27.06 18.27 -5.27
CA VAL A 85 27.31 18.83 -6.60
C VAL A 85 28.14 20.11 -6.46
N PRO A 86 29.22 20.29 -7.24
CA PRO A 86 29.98 21.53 -7.24
C PRO A 86 29.12 22.70 -7.72
N SER A 87 29.23 23.84 -7.04
CA SER A 87 28.49 25.06 -7.32
C SER A 87 29.37 26.28 -7.02
N ILE A 88 29.03 27.42 -7.60
CA ILE A 88 29.69 28.69 -7.30
C ILE A 88 28.74 29.52 -6.43
N GLN A 89 29.22 30.07 -5.32
CA GLN A 89 28.47 31.00 -4.47
C GLN A 89 29.14 32.37 -4.45
N GLU A 90 28.32 33.42 -4.54
CA GLU A 90 28.75 34.81 -4.43
C GLU A 90 28.72 35.25 -2.96
N PHE A 91 29.84 35.77 -2.48
CA PHE A 91 29.92 36.36 -1.15
C PHE A 91 29.56 37.86 -1.19
N PRO A 92 28.92 38.44 -0.16
CA PRO A 92 28.54 39.85 -0.13
C PRO A 92 29.68 40.87 -0.31
N GLY A 93 30.94 40.42 -0.35
CA GLY A 93 32.16 41.21 -0.54
C GLY A 93 32.77 41.17 -1.94
N GLY A 94 32.09 40.61 -2.95
CA GLY A 94 32.55 40.69 -4.35
C GLY A 94 33.51 39.60 -4.79
N GLY A 95 33.39 38.39 -4.25
CA GLY A 95 34.16 37.21 -4.69
C GLY A 95 33.27 35.98 -4.87
N THR A 96 33.61 35.13 -5.83
CA THR A 96 32.97 33.84 -6.10
C THR A 96 33.81 32.71 -5.52
N TYR A 97 33.20 31.82 -4.74
CA TYR A 97 33.85 30.62 -4.21
C TYR A 97 33.20 29.37 -4.78
N GLU A 98 34.04 28.40 -5.16
CA GLU A 98 33.58 27.05 -5.47
C GLU A 98 33.24 26.32 -4.17
N VAL A 99 31.99 25.88 -4.06
CA VAL A 99 31.43 25.21 -2.89
C VAL A 99 30.69 23.95 -3.32
N MET A 100 30.70 22.93 -2.48
CA MET A 100 29.87 21.75 -2.68
C MET A 100 28.48 22.01 -2.10
N VAL A 101 27.43 21.84 -2.91
CA VAL A 101 26.04 22.03 -2.49
C VAL A 101 25.34 20.67 -2.48
N THR A 102 24.51 20.45 -1.47
CA THR A 102 23.67 19.26 -1.35
C THR A 102 22.46 19.38 -2.27
N ARG A 103 22.21 18.36 -3.08
CA ARG A 103 21.01 18.23 -3.92
C ARG A 103 20.36 16.88 -3.65
N PRO A 104 19.03 16.78 -3.48
CA PRO A 104 18.37 15.48 -3.39
C PRO A 104 18.71 14.60 -4.60
N ARG A 105 18.92 13.31 -4.35
CA ARG A 105 19.19 12.33 -5.42
C ARG A 105 18.08 12.36 -6.48
N LEU A 106 18.45 12.33 -7.75
CA LEU A 106 17.53 12.63 -8.86
C LEU A 106 16.36 11.64 -8.97
N ASP A 107 16.64 10.36 -8.74
CA ASP A 107 15.63 9.28 -8.70
C ASP A 107 14.57 9.55 -7.62
N LEU A 108 14.99 9.92 -6.41
CA LEU A 108 14.09 10.24 -5.30
C LEU A 108 13.33 11.54 -5.55
N TYR A 109 14.01 12.55 -6.08
CA TYR A 109 13.41 13.85 -6.38
C TYR A 109 12.22 13.74 -7.36
N MET A 110 12.32 12.86 -8.36
CA MET A 110 11.28 12.65 -9.35
C MET A 110 10.24 11.61 -8.92
N ASN A 111 10.69 10.44 -8.44
CA ASN A 111 9.80 9.31 -8.19
C ASN A 111 8.98 9.48 -6.90
N LEU A 112 9.56 10.07 -5.85
CA LEU A 112 8.87 10.15 -4.55
C LEU A 112 7.63 11.05 -4.58
N PRO A 113 7.67 12.28 -5.16
CA PRO A 113 6.46 13.09 -5.32
C PRO A 113 5.42 12.42 -6.23
N ALA A 114 5.85 11.70 -7.27
CA ALA A 114 4.94 10.95 -8.13
C ALA A 114 4.21 9.85 -7.35
N LEU A 115 4.91 9.06 -6.54
CA LEU A 115 4.31 8.04 -5.68
C LEU A 115 3.35 8.63 -4.64
N LYS A 116 3.72 9.75 -3.99
CA LYS A 116 2.83 10.47 -3.07
C LYS A 116 1.55 10.94 -3.75
N LYS A 117 1.64 11.37 -5.02
CA LYS A 117 0.46 11.76 -5.81
C LYS A 117 -0.42 10.56 -6.14
N LEU A 118 0.16 9.41 -6.51
CA LEU A 118 -0.58 8.17 -6.75
C LEU A 118 -1.31 7.69 -5.49
N ASP A 119 -0.67 7.74 -4.33
CA ASP A 119 -1.29 7.42 -3.03
C ASP A 119 -2.49 8.32 -2.73
N ALA A 120 -2.33 9.65 -2.89
CA ALA A 120 -3.42 10.59 -2.71
C ALA A 120 -4.62 10.31 -3.64
N ILE A 121 -4.35 9.98 -4.90
CA ILE A 121 -5.40 9.61 -5.88
C ILE A 121 -6.16 8.37 -5.40
N LEU A 122 -5.47 7.34 -4.91
CA LEU A 122 -6.12 6.12 -4.41
C LEU A 122 -7.01 6.40 -3.19
N ILE A 123 -6.53 7.19 -2.24
CA ILE A 123 -7.31 7.57 -1.05
C ILE A 123 -8.55 8.37 -1.47
N THR A 124 -8.41 9.33 -2.39
CA THR A 124 -9.54 10.12 -2.91
C THR A 124 -10.57 9.27 -3.66
N MET A 125 -10.12 8.25 -4.41
CA MET A 125 -11.03 7.31 -5.06
C MET A 125 -11.88 6.54 -4.05
N LEU A 126 -11.25 6.03 -2.99
CA LEU A 126 -11.95 5.33 -1.91
C LEU A 126 -12.96 6.24 -1.21
N ASP A 127 -12.63 7.51 -1.04
CA ASP A 127 -13.50 8.50 -0.42
C ASP A 127 -14.77 8.79 -1.23
N GLY A 128 -14.74 8.55 -2.53
CA GLY A 128 -15.91 8.69 -3.41
C GLY A 128 -16.98 7.62 -3.21
N PHE A 129 -16.73 6.57 -2.42
CA PHE A 129 -17.64 5.43 -2.23
C PHE A 129 -18.52 5.51 -0.97
N SER A 130 -18.88 6.71 -0.50
CA SER A 130 -19.75 6.89 0.69
C SER A 130 -21.23 6.54 0.44
N GLU A 131 -21.73 6.79 -0.78
CA GLU A 131 -23.13 6.56 -1.17
C GLU A 131 -23.16 5.58 -2.34
N THR A 132 -23.22 4.29 -2.03
CA THR A 132 -23.18 3.21 -3.02
C THR A 132 -24.53 2.51 -3.14
N GLU A 133 -24.91 2.19 -4.38
CA GLU A 133 -26.12 1.40 -4.68
C GLU A 133 -25.92 -0.10 -4.44
N PHE A 134 -24.67 -0.53 -4.24
CA PHE A 134 -24.29 -1.89 -3.92
C PHE A 134 -23.92 -2.01 -2.44
N TRP A 135 -24.08 -3.20 -1.87
CA TRP A 135 -23.70 -3.47 -0.48
C TRP A 135 -22.99 -4.81 -0.37
N TYR A 136 -22.27 -5.00 0.73
CA TYR A 136 -21.54 -6.23 0.99
C TYR A 136 -22.26 -7.08 2.02
N VAL A 137 -22.31 -8.40 1.79
CA VAL A 137 -22.81 -9.38 2.75
C VAL A 137 -21.67 -10.29 3.14
N ASP A 138 -21.39 -10.38 4.43
CA ASP A 138 -20.38 -11.29 4.94
C ASP A 138 -20.84 -12.74 4.70
N ARG A 139 -19.94 -13.54 4.11
CA ARG A 139 -20.15 -14.98 4.01
C ARG A 139 -19.97 -15.55 5.42
N GLY A 140 -21.06 -15.65 6.17
CA GLY A 140 -21.04 -16.28 7.48
C GLY A 140 -20.45 -17.68 7.36
N ILE A 141 -19.40 -17.97 8.13
CA ILE A 141 -18.99 -19.34 8.38
C ILE A 141 -20.15 -19.97 9.15
N VAL A 142 -20.92 -20.83 8.50
CA VAL A 142 -21.80 -21.75 9.21
C VAL A 142 -20.88 -22.73 9.93
N VAL A 143 -20.46 -22.39 11.15
CA VAL A 143 -19.96 -23.39 12.09
C VAL A 143 -21.18 -24.23 12.41
N GLY A 144 -21.24 -25.43 11.83
CA GLY A 144 -22.20 -26.44 12.21
C GLY A 144 -21.94 -26.80 13.67
N ASP A 145 -22.77 -26.30 14.57
CA ASP A 145 -23.00 -26.96 15.85
C ASP A 145 -24.42 -27.49 15.85
N GLY A 146 -24.54 -28.77 16.19
CA GLY A 146 -25.76 -29.55 16.06
C GLY A 146 -26.84 -29.08 17.03
N GLY A 147 -28.01 -28.73 16.50
CA GLY A 147 -29.16 -28.40 17.33
C GLY A 147 -30.37 -28.04 16.49
N ASP A 148 -31.19 -29.05 16.22
CA ASP A 148 -32.51 -29.03 15.59
C ASP A 148 -33.34 -27.75 15.87
N CYS A 149 -33.61 -26.96 14.82
CA CYS A 149 -34.87 -26.23 14.66
C CYS A 149 -34.94 -25.48 13.31
N GLY A 150 -36.04 -25.71 12.58
CA GLY A 150 -36.64 -24.69 11.70
C GLY A 150 -36.19 -24.67 10.24
N ALA A 151 -36.91 -25.44 9.42
CA ALA A 151 -36.88 -25.32 7.97
C ALA A 151 -37.18 -23.87 7.49
N TYR A 152 -36.18 -23.23 6.88
CA TYR A 152 -36.37 -22.23 5.84
C TYR A 152 -35.26 -22.38 4.79
N SER A 153 -35.46 -23.38 3.94
CA SER A 153 -34.86 -23.36 2.61
C SER A 153 -35.49 -22.23 1.80
N SER A 154 -34.83 -21.07 1.76
CA SER A 154 -35.04 -20.08 0.69
C SER A 154 -33.77 -20.00 -0.14
N SER A 155 -33.54 -21.10 -0.87
CA SER A 155 -32.96 -20.99 -2.20
C SER A 155 -33.98 -20.32 -3.10
N VAL A 156 -33.49 -19.58 -4.12
CA VAL A 156 -34.23 -18.66 -5.02
C VAL A 156 -34.38 -17.25 -4.40
N SER A 157 -33.66 -16.21 -4.80
CA SER A 157 -33.31 -15.81 -6.17
C SER A 157 -32.12 -14.84 -6.19
N GLY A 158 -31.16 -15.02 -7.11
CA GLY A 158 -30.22 -13.96 -7.48
C GLY A 158 -28.72 -14.32 -7.44
N GLY A 159 -28.30 -15.31 -8.24
CA GLY A 159 -26.92 -15.41 -8.72
C GLY A 159 -26.09 -16.55 -8.09
N ARG A 160 -25.91 -17.62 -8.86
CA ARG A 160 -24.84 -18.61 -8.65
C ARG A 160 -23.51 -17.85 -8.47
N PRO A 161 -22.71 -18.09 -7.42
CA PRO A 161 -21.39 -17.49 -7.35
C PRO A 161 -20.62 -17.91 -8.61
N SER A 162 -20.11 -16.93 -9.35
CA SER A 162 -19.18 -17.21 -10.45
C SER A 162 -18.04 -18.08 -9.91
N ILE A 163 -17.52 -19.03 -10.71
CA ILE A 163 -16.32 -19.84 -10.38
C ILE A 163 -15.17 -18.97 -9.84
N ARG A 164 -15.05 -17.70 -10.27
CA ARG A 164 -14.07 -16.73 -9.75
C ARG A 164 -14.24 -16.35 -8.27
N GLN A 165 -15.42 -16.59 -7.68
CA GLN A 165 -15.72 -16.33 -6.27
C GLN A 165 -15.51 -17.55 -5.35
N GLU A 166 -15.33 -18.76 -5.90
CA GLU A 166 -15.02 -19.95 -5.08
C GLU A 166 -13.57 -19.91 -4.56
N GLU A 167 -12.63 -19.37 -5.33
CA GLU A 167 -11.21 -19.30 -4.97
C GLU A 167 -10.91 -18.31 -3.83
N LYS A 168 -11.82 -17.37 -3.54
CA LYS A 168 -11.63 -16.31 -2.54
C LYS A 168 -12.77 -16.30 -1.52
N TRP A 169 -13.00 -17.46 -0.90
CA TRP A 169 -14.10 -17.69 0.04
C TRP A 169 -14.10 -16.76 1.27
N TRP A 170 -12.96 -16.15 1.58
CA TRP A 170 -12.79 -15.16 2.65
C TRP A 170 -13.28 -13.74 2.29
N LEU A 171 -13.74 -13.50 1.05
CA LEU A 171 -14.28 -12.20 0.61
C LEU A 171 -15.77 -12.03 0.93
N PRO A 172 -16.21 -10.84 1.38
CA PRO A 172 -17.61 -10.45 1.39
C PRO A 172 -18.21 -10.49 -0.02
N CYS A 173 -19.46 -10.93 -0.14
CA CYS A 173 -20.17 -10.92 -1.43
C CYS A 173 -20.72 -9.54 -1.73
N PRO A 174 -20.36 -8.90 -2.85
CA PRO A 174 -21.08 -7.72 -3.31
C PRO A 174 -22.47 -8.12 -3.82
N LYS A 175 -23.50 -7.41 -3.37
CA LYS A 175 -24.88 -7.49 -3.87
C LYS A 175 -25.28 -6.17 -4.52
N VAL A 176 -26.14 -6.27 -5.51
CA VAL A 176 -26.71 -5.14 -6.26
C VAL A 176 -28.24 -5.20 -6.21
N PRO A 177 -28.95 -4.09 -6.48
CA PRO A 177 -30.40 -4.09 -6.56
C PRO A 177 -30.92 -5.07 -7.63
N PRO A 178 -32.12 -5.63 -7.48
CA PRO A 178 -32.69 -6.59 -8.43
C PRO A 178 -32.85 -6.01 -9.85
N ASN A 179 -33.00 -4.69 -9.97
CA ASN A 179 -33.09 -3.96 -11.24
C ASN A 179 -31.70 -3.58 -11.82
N GLY A 180 -30.62 -4.01 -11.17
CA GLY A 180 -29.26 -3.61 -11.51
C GLY A 180 -28.86 -2.23 -10.94
N LEU A 181 -27.62 -1.85 -11.21
CA LEU A 181 -27.09 -0.51 -10.89
C LEU A 181 -27.58 0.52 -11.90
N SER A 182 -27.73 1.77 -11.46
CA SER A 182 -27.99 2.90 -12.35
C SER A 182 -26.87 3.07 -13.39
N GLU A 183 -27.18 3.66 -14.54
CA GLU A 183 -26.18 3.95 -15.57
C GLU A 183 -25.09 4.91 -15.05
N ASP A 184 -25.46 5.85 -14.17
CA ASP A 184 -24.51 6.76 -13.53
C ASP A 184 -23.57 6.02 -12.57
N ALA A 185 -24.09 5.11 -11.73
CA ALA A 185 -23.26 4.29 -10.84
C ALA A 185 -22.32 3.36 -11.62
N ARG A 186 -22.81 2.74 -12.70
CA ARG A 186 -21.99 1.90 -13.58
C ARG A 186 -20.87 2.72 -14.24
N LYS A 187 -21.19 3.91 -14.75
CA LYS A 187 -20.21 4.81 -15.38
C LYS A 187 -19.15 5.26 -14.37
N LYS A 188 -19.54 5.63 -13.15
CA LYS A 188 -18.61 5.98 -12.05
C LYS A 188 -17.68 4.81 -11.71
N LEU A 189 -18.21 3.59 -11.57
CA LEU A 189 -17.42 2.38 -11.29
C LEU A 189 -16.42 2.08 -12.41
N GLN A 190 -16.84 2.20 -13.67
CA GLN A 190 -15.97 1.97 -14.81
C GLN A 190 -14.85 3.03 -14.88
N GLN A 191 -15.18 4.31 -14.68
CA GLN A 191 -14.19 5.38 -14.61
C GLN A 191 -13.20 5.17 -13.46
N CYS A 192 -13.69 4.77 -12.28
CA CYS A 192 -12.84 4.45 -11.14
C CYS A 192 -11.88 3.31 -11.49
N ARG A 193 -12.39 2.21 -12.06
CA ARG A 193 -11.58 1.07 -12.51
C ARG A 193 -10.49 1.48 -13.49
N ASP A 194 -10.83 2.27 -14.50
CA ASP A 194 -9.88 2.70 -15.53
C ASP A 194 -8.79 3.60 -14.93
N SER A 195 -9.17 4.48 -14.01
CA SER A 195 -8.24 5.34 -13.31
C SER A 195 -7.34 4.57 -12.33
N THR A 196 -7.87 3.60 -11.58
CA THR A 196 -7.05 2.72 -10.72
C THR A 196 -6.07 1.88 -11.54
N ASN A 197 -6.47 1.40 -12.72
CA ASN A 197 -5.57 0.68 -13.64
C ASN A 197 -4.43 1.58 -14.13
N GLN A 198 -4.69 2.86 -14.39
CA GLN A 198 -3.63 3.82 -14.74
C GLN A 198 -2.68 4.07 -13.58
N VAL A 199 -3.20 4.21 -12.35
CA VAL A 199 -2.38 4.32 -11.14
C VAL A 199 -1.49 3.09 -10.96
N LEU A 200 -2.04 1.89 -11.12
CA LEU A 200 -1.28 0.64 -11.05
C LEU A 200 -0.17 0.59 -12.10
N LYS A 201 -0.47 0.94 -13.35
CA LYS A 201 0.53 1.00 -14.43
C LYS A 201 1.67 1.98 -14.10
N ALA A 202 1.33 3.16 -13.60
CA ALA A 202 2.32 4.17 -13.23
C ALA A 202 3.21 3.67 -12.07
N ALA A 203 2.62 3.09 -11.02
CA ALA A 203 3.36 2.53 -9.90
C ALA A 203 4.26 1.36 -10.33
N MET A 204 3.76 0.46 -11.19
CA MET A 204 4.53 -0.65 -11.73
C MET A 204 5.69 -0.18 -12.62
N ALA A 205 5.50 0.89 -13.40
CA ALA A 205 6.55 1.47 -14.22
C ALA A 205 7.69 2.02 -13.35
N ILE A 206 7.37 2.77 -12.28
CA ILE A 206 8.37 3.27 -11.32
C ILE A 206 9.09 2.08 -10.65
N ASN A 207 8.35 1.09 -10.17
CA ASN A 207 8.92 -0.10 -9.53
C ASN A 207 9.88 -0.84 -10.47
N SER A 208 9.50 -1.01 -11.74
CA SER A 208 10.34 -1.69 -12.75
C SER A 208 11.59 -0.87 -13.08
N SER A 209 11.47 0.46 -13.17
CA SER A 209 12.61 1.36 -13.39
C SER A 209 13.63 1.27 -12.26
N VAL A 210 13.18 1.35 -11.00
CA VAL A 210 14.07 1.28 -9.83
C VAL A 210 14.75 -0.09 -9.75
N LEU A 211 14.01 -1.18 -9.98
CA LEU A 211 14.59 -2.54 -9.98
C LEU A 211 15.66 -2.73 -11.07
N ALA A 212 15.51 -2.08 -12.23
CA ALA A 212 16.50 -2.15 -13.30
C ALA A 212 17.80 -1.39 -12.98
N GLU A 213 17.73 -0.38 -12.10
CA GLU A 213 18.88 0.39 -11.63
C GLU A 213 19.56 -0.22 -10.39
N MET A 214 18.96 -1.24 -9.77
CA MET A 214 19.53 -1.91 -8.60
C MET A 214 20.70 -2.83 -8.99
N GLU A 215 21.70 -2.90 -8.11
CA GLU A 215 22.84 -3.80 -8.27
C GLU A 215 22.39 -5.26 -8.23
N ILE A 216 22.94 -6.08 -9.14
CA ILE A 216 22.69 -7.52 -9.17
C ILE A 216 23.47 -8.18 -8.03
N PRO A 217 22.81 -8.88 -7.09
CA PRO A 217 23.50 -9.53 -5.98
C PRO A 217 24.54 -10.54 -6.47
N THR A 218 25.72 -10.54 -5.86
CA THR A 218 26.78 -11.52 -6.17
C THR A 218 26.31 -12.96 -6.00
N ALA A 219 25.51 -13.22 -4.95
CA ALA A 219 24.89 -14.52 -4.71
C ALA A 219 24.02 -15.00 -5.89
N TYR A 220 23.40 -14.09 -6.65
CA TYR A 220 22.66 -14.47 -7.86
C TYR A 220 23.62 -14.84 -9.00
N LEU A 221 24.68 -14.05 -9.19
CA LEU A 221 25.70 -14.31 -10.23
C LEU A 221 26.38 -15.67 -10.04
N GLU A 222 26.64 -16.06 -8.79
CA GLU A 222 27.23 -17.36 -8.43
C GLU A 222 26.33 -18.55 -8.78
N THR A 223 25.02 -18.35 -8.93
CA THR A 223 24.05 -19.39 -9.28
C THR A 223 23.80 -19.53 -10.78
N LEU A 224 24.42 -18.68 -11.62
CA LEU A 224 24.21 -18.73 -13.07
C LEU A 224 24.76 -20.03 -13.69
N PRO A 225 24.04 -20.62 -14.66
CA PRO A 225 24.55 -21.76 -15.42
C PRO A 225 25.88 -21.42 -16.12
N LYS A 226 26.73 -22.44 -16.26
CA LYS A 226 28.01 -22.34 -17.00
C LYS A 226 27.80 -22.25 -18.50
#